data_AF-A0A538SAP9-F1
#
_entry.id   AF-A0A538SAP9-F1
#
_cell.length_a   1.000
_cell.length_b   1.000
_cell.length_c   1.000
_cell.angle_alpha   90.00
_cell.angle_beta   90.00
_cell.angle_gamma   90.00
#
_symmetry.space_group_name_H-M   'P 1'
#
loop_
_entity.id
_entity.type
_entity.pdbx_description
1 polymer ?
#
loop_
_entity_poly.entity_id
_entity_poly.type
_entity_poly.pdbx_seq_one_letter_code
_entity_poly.pdbx_strand_id
1 'polypeptide(L)'
;MPLEAFGPLSARGGGLRRRAVNVLAIGACVLAAAVILLPLALIVWHLAAKGLPAFRPSFFLHMPKPVGEAGGGMANAIVGTLILVGLGAL
;
A
#
# COMPACT_ATOMS: atom_id res chain seq x y z
N MET A 1 37.78 -2.79 32.58
CA MET A 1 36.35 -2.46 32.65
C MET A 1 35.62 -3.74 33.06
N PRO A 2 35.01 -3.85 34.26
CA PRO A 2 34.50 -5.12 34.71
C PRO A 2 33.18 -5.43 34.01
N LEU A 3 33.09 -6.62 33.41
CA LEU A 3 31.94 -7.14 32.67
C LEU A 3 30.85 -7.72 33.60
N GLU A 4 30.84 -7.31 34.87
CA GLU A 4 29.98 -7.85 35.95
C GLU A 4 28.65 -7.05 36.11
N ALA A 5 28.42 -6.00 35.32
CA ALA A 5 27.31 -5.08 35.51
C ALA A 5 25.98 -5.52 34.86
N PHE A 6 25.98 -6.56 34.05
CA PHE A 6 24.75 -7.12 33.46
C PHE A 6 24.20 -8.25 34.32
N GLY A 7 23.66 -7.88 35.49
CA GLY A 7 22.75 -8.76 36.21
C GLY A 7 21.53 -9.10 35.33
N PRO A 8 20.95 -10.31 35.44
CA PRO A 8 19.79 -10.67 34.63
C PRO A 8 18.68 -9.66 34.88
N LEU A 9 18.24 -8.98 33.82
CA LEU A 9 17.09 -8.08 33.88
C LEU A 9 15.91 -8.90 34.37
N SER A 10 15.62 -8.79 35.67
CA SER A 10 14.49 -9.42 36.32
C SER A 10 13.24 -8.93 35.61
N ALA A 11 12.68 -9.79 34.76
CA ALA A 11 11.39 -9.56 34.13
C ALA A 11 10.34 -9.54 35.24
N ARG A 12 10.10 -8.35 35.81
CA ARG A 12 9.01 -8.12 36.77
C ARG A 12 7.72 -8.60 36.09
N GLY A 13 7.16 -9.70 36.61
CA GLY A 13 5.91 -10.27 36.14
C GLY A 13 4.85 -9.17 36.07
N GLY A 14 4.51 -8.76 34.85
CA GLY A 14 3.53 -7.70 34.64
C GLY A 14 2.17 -8.17 35.14
N GLY A 15 1.59 -7.46 36.10
CA GLY A 15 0.26 -7.79 36.62
C GLY A 15 -0.79 -7.88 35.49
N LEU A 16 -1.86 -8.64 35.72
CA LEU A 16 -2.89 -8.98 34.72
C LEU A 16 -3.36 -7.78 33.88
N ARG A 17 -3.52 -6.61 34.51
CA ARG A 17 -3.89 -5.34 33.85
C ARG A 17 -2.87 -4.90 32.79
N ARG A 18 -1.57 -4.96 33.08
CA ARG A 18 -0.51 -4.57 32.14
C ARG A 18 -0.48 -5.50 30.94
N ARG A 19 -0.70 -6.80 31.17
CA ARG A 19 -0.76 -7.80 30.10
C ARG A 19 -1.97 -7.60 29.20
N ALA A 20 -3.14 -7.31 29.77
CA ALA A 20 -4.36 -7.01 29.01
C ALA A 20 -4.20 -5.77 28.13
N VAL A 21 -3.66 -4.67 28.67
CA VAL A 21 -3.42 -3.42 27.90
C VAL A 21 -2.44 -3.66 26.76
N ASN A 22 -1.36 -4.42 27.00
CA ASN A 22 -0.39 -4.73 25.95
C ASN A 22 -1.02 -5.52 24.80
N VAL A 23 -1.82 -6.55 25.10
CA VAL A 23 -2.51 -7.34 24.06
C VAL A 23 -3.52 -6.51 23.30
N LEU A 24 -4.29 -5.65 24.00
CA LEU A 24 -5.24 -4.74 23.36
C LEU A 24 -4.54 -3.74 22.43
N ALA A 25 -3.42 -3.15 22.86
CA ALA A 25 -2.67 -2.20 22.06
C ALA A 25 -2.10 -2.87 20.80
N ILE A 26 -1.51 -4.06 20.92
CA ILE A 26 -1.00 -4.82 19.76
C ILE A 26 -2.16 -5.21 18.83
N GLY A 27 -3.27 -5.69 19.37
CA GLY A 27 -4.47 -6.02 18.60
C GLY A 27 -5.01 -4.81 17.83
N ALA A 28 -5.05 -3.63 18.45
CA ALA A 28 -5.48 -2.39 17.80
C ALA A 28 -4.52 -2.00 16.65
N CYS A 29 -3.21 -2.11 16.84
CA CYS A 29 -2.24 -1.85 15.77
C CYS A 29 -2.41 -2.82 14.58
N VAL A 30 -2.60 -4.11 14.86
CA VAL A 30 -2.83 -5.13 13.81
C VAL A 30 -4.12 -4.85 13.06
N LEU A 31 -5.20 -4.51 13.78
CA LEU A 31 -6.48 -4.16 13.15
C LEU A 31 -6.36 -2.90 12.30
N ALA A 32 -5.70 -1.86 12.79
CA ALA A 32 -5.47 -0.64 12.02
C ALA A 32 -4.67 -0.91 10.73
N ALA A 33 -3.62 -1.73 10.82
CA ALA A 33 -2.86 -2.15 9.65
C ALA A 33 -3.74 -2.95 8.67
N ALA A 34 -4.52 -3.92 9.16
CA ALA A 34 -5.42 -4.73 8.33
C ALA A 34 -6.47 -3.87 7.61
N VAL A 35 -7.02 -2.85 8.28
CA VAL A 35 -8.01 -1.93 7.71
C VAL A 35 -7.44 -1.14 6.52
N ILE A 36 -6.15 -0.80 6.52
CA ILE A 36 -5.51 -0.10 5.39
C ILE A 36 -5.06 -1.08 4.32
N LEU A 37 -4.50 -2.22 4.71
CA LEU A 37 -4.02 -3.24 3.77
C LEU A 37 -5.15 -3.87 2.98
N LEU A 38 -6.35 -4.00 3.57
CA LEU A 38 -7.50 -4.59 2.90
C LEU A 38 -7.93 -3.82 1.63
N PRO A 39 -8.26 -2.51 1.66
CA PRO A 39 -8.59 -1.77 0.44
C PRO A 39 -7.40 -1.69 -0.52
N LEU A 40 -6.15 -1.61 -0.02
CA LEU A 40 -4.97 -1.66 -0.87
C LEU A 40 -4.90 -2.97 -1.66
N ALA A 41 -5.06 -4.11 -0.98
CA ALA A 41 -5.07 -5.43 -1.59
C ALA A 41 -6.24 -5.58 -2.59
N LEU A 42 -7.43 -5.06 -2.25
CA LEU A 42 -8.58 -5.05 -3.15
C LEU A 42 -8.33 -4.24 -4.42
N ILE A 43 -7.72 -3.05 -4.31
CA ILE A 43 -7.40 -2.21 -5.46
C ILE A 43 -6.36 -2.91 -6.34
N VAL A 44 -5.30 -3.46 -5.75
CA VAL A 44 -4.28 -4.22 -6.50
C VAL A 44 -4.89 -5.41 -7.22
N TRP A 45 -5.75 -6.19 -6.55
CA TRP A 45 -6.48 -7.29 -7.17
C TRP A 45 -7.37 -6.82 -8.32
N HIS A 46 -8.13 -5.74 -8.12
CA HIS A 46 -9.02 -5.18 -9.13
C HIS A 46 -8.26 -4.71 -10.37
N LEU A 47 -7.15 -4.00 -10.17
CA LEU A 47 -6.27 -3.54 -11.23
C LEU A 47 -5.61 -4.72 -11.94
N ALA A 48 -5.20 -5.77 -11.23
CA ALA A 48 -4.66 -6.95 -11.87
C ALA A 48 -5.73 -7.63 -12.74
N ALA A 49 -6.92 -7.89 -12.18
CA ALA A 49 -8.00 -8.59 -12.88
C ALA A 49 -8.53 -7.83 -14.11
N LYS A 50 -8.71 -6.50 -14.01
CA LYS A 50 -9.26 -5.70 -15.10
C LYS A 50 -8.21 -5.01 -15.97
N GLY A 51 -7.00 -4.78 -15.43
CA GLY A 51 -5.93 -4.05 -16.10
C GLY A 51 -4.99 -4.94 -16.91
N LEU A 52 -4.67 -6.17 -16.46
CA LEU A 52 -3.82 -7.09 -17.26
C LEU A 52 -4.36 -7.32 -18.68
N PRO A 53 -5.66 -7.55 -18.89
CA PRO A 53 -6.22 -7.70 -20.24
C PRO A 53 -6.03 -6.46 -21.14
N ALA A 54 -5.88 -5.27 -20.55
CA ALA A 54 -5.63 -4.01 -21.25
C ALA A 54 -4.13 -3.76 -21.52
N PHE A 55 -3.23 -4.61 -21.02
CA PHE A 55 -1.77 -4.45 -21.16
C PHE A 55 -1.30 -4.79 -22.58
N ARG A 56 -1.50 -3.84 -23.49
CA ARG A 56 -1.17 -3.95 -24.92
C ARG A 56 -0.64 -2.60 -25.40
N PRO A 57 0.22 -2.55 -26.44
CA PRO A 57 0.70 -1.28 -26.99
C PRO A 57 -0.44 -0.31 -27.38
N SER A 58 -1.58 -0.85 -27.81
CA SER A 58 -2.75 -0.04 -28.16
C SER A 58 -3.28 0.79 -27.00
N PHE A 59 -3.23 0.30 -25.76
CA PHE A 59 -3.64 1.04 -24.58
C PHE A 59 -2.78 2.29 -24.33
N PHE A 60 -1.48 2.21 -24.59
CA PHE A 60 -0.55 3.32 -24.34
C PHE A 60 -0.55 4.36 -25.48
N LEU A 61 -0.76 3.90 -26.72
CA LEU A 61 -0.57 4.73 -27.91
C LEU A 61 -1.88 5.25 -28.53
N HIS A 62 -3.02 4.61 -28.25
CA HIS A 62 -4.30 5.07 -28.80
C HIS A 62 -4.98 6.09 -27.90
N MET A 63 -5.80 6.91 -28.55
CA MET A 63 -6.65 7.88 -27.88
C MET A 63 -7.74 7.17 -27.05
N PRO A 64 -8.15 7.76 -25.92
CA PRO A 64 -9.31 7.29 -25.18
C PRO A 64 -10.55 7.39 -26.06
N LYS A 65 -11.34 6.32 -26.06
CA LYS A 65 -12.66 6.28 -26.69
C LYS A 65 -13.73 6.75 -25.71
N PRO A 66 -14.92 7.16 -26.20
CA PRO A 66 -16.06 7.45 -25.34
C PRO A 66 -16.39 6.28 -24.40
N VAL A 67 -16.92 6.62 -23.23
CA VAL A 67 -17.37 5.60 -22.25
C VAL A 67 -18.45 4.71 -22.86
N GLY A 68 -18.32 3.40 -22.67
CA GLY A 68 -19.24 2.41 -23.23
C GLY A 68 -18.84 1.84 -24.59
N GLU A 69 -17.86 2.43 -25.29
CA GLU A 69 -17.28 1.84 -26.49
C GLU A 69 -16.18 0.83 -26.17
N ALA A 70 -16.12 -0.27 -26.92
CA ALA A 70 -15.08 -1.27 -26.74
C ALA A 70 -13.70 -0.76 -27.21
N GLY A 71 -12.69 -0.94 -26.36
CA GLY A 71 -11.30 -0.61 -26.62
C GLY A 71 -10.95 0.85 -26.31
N GLY A 72 -10.00 1.41 -27.06
CA GLY A 72 -9.39 2.72 -26.78
C GLY A 72 -8.05 2.60 -26.05
N GLY A 73 -7.50 3.74 -25.66
CA GLY A 73 -6.25 3.83 -24.88
C GLY A 73 -6.22 5.05 -23.97
N MET A 74 -5.04 5.40 -23.47
CA MET A 74 -4.82 6.50 -22.52
C MET A 74 -3.67 7.43 -22.96
N ALA A 75 -3.36 7.48 -24.26
CA ALA A 75 -2.19 8.20 -24.78
C ALA A 75 -2.10 9.66 -24.29
N ASN A 76 -3.17 10.44 -24.45
CA ASN A 76 -3.20 11.84 -24.02
C ASN A 76 -3.02 12.01 -22.51
N ALA A 77 -3.56 11.11 -21.70
CA ALA A 77 -3.41 11.17 -20.24
C ALA A 77 -1.96 10.91 -19.84
N ILE A 78 -1.32 9.89 -20.44
CA ILE A 78 0.08 9.55 -20.18
C ILE A 78 1.01 10.69 -20.60
N VAL A 79 0.86 11.21 -21.82
CA VAL A 79 1.69 12.31 -22.33
C VAL A 79 1.53 13.56 -21.48
N GLY A 80 0.29 13.93 -21.13
CA GLY A 80 0.02 15.06 -20.25
C GLY A 80 0.67 14.91 -18.88
N THR A 81 0.56 13.72 -18.25
CA THR A 81 1.23 13.46 -16.96
C THR A 81 2.76 13.52 -17.07
N LEU A 82 3.35 12.96 -18.13
CA LEU A 82 4.81 13.02 -18.33
C LEU A 82 5.29 14.46 -18.50
N ILE A 83 4.54 15.30 -19.22
CA ILE A 83 4.85 16.72 -19.34
C ILE A 83 4.78 17.39 -17.96
N LEU A 84 3.70 17.20 -17.21
CA LEU A 84 3.52 17.82 -15.88
C LEU A 84 4.61 17.39 -14.89
N VAL A 85 4.89 16.09 -14.81
CA VAL A 85 5.93 15.56 -13.92
C VAL A 85 7.32 16.00 -14.38
N GLY A 86 7.58 15.98 -15.69
CA GLY A 86 8.86 16.41 -16.25
C GLY A 86 9.14 17.88 -15.99
N LEU A 87 8.13 18.75 -16.12
CA LEU A 87 8.24 20.16 -15.78
C LEU A 87 8.39 20.39 -14.27
N GLY A 88 7.69 19.61 -13.43
CA GLY A 88 7.80 19.73 -11.98
C GLY A 88 9.09 19.15 -11.38
N ALA A 89 9.79 18.30 -12.12
CA ALA A 89 11.05 17.68 -11.70
C ALA A 89 12.30 18.48 -12.09
N LEU A 90 12.17 19.51 -12.94
CA LEU A 90 13.24 20.42 -13.36
C LEU A 90 13.38 21.59 -12.38
#